data_AF-A0A1R1C6A9-F1
#
_entry.id   AF-A0A1R1C6A9-F1
#
_cell.length_a   1.000
_cell.length_b   1.000
_cell.length_c   1.000
_cell.angle_alpha   90.00
_cell.angle_beta   90.00
_cell.angle_gamma   90.00
#
_symmetry.space_group_name_H-M   'P 1'
#
loop_
_entity.id
_entity.type
_entity.pdbx_description
1 polymer ?
#
loop_
_entity_poly.entity_id
_entity_poly.type
_entity_poly.pdbx_seq_one_letter_code
_entity_poly.pdbx_strand_id
1 'polypeptide(L)'
;MSGQYTSVPYGYEPPAASRKGTLTFYDSFELVTDEQLERAAATADSRSFVQLVLYPLHESTFKRMSKDTIQAYYKREDRLHDWRREHPTSRIRVEGLEGKRKKYTPVDSALRHITAEYPAPHFLYLTVEMANMFASFDSFKDWIKELRLIIDGSSGDLHPRLEQNRHRWEWAE
;
A
#
# COMPACT_ATOMS: atom_id res chain seq x y z
N MET A 1 -15.83 -41.01 -8.37
CA MET A 1 -16.31 -39.65 -8.07
C MET A 1 -16.20 -38.84 -9.34
N SER A 2 -17.34 -38.55 -9.95
CA SER A 2 -17.49 -37.87 -11.24
C SER A 2 -17.25 -36.36 -11.06
N GLY A 3 -16.27 -35.82 -11.78
CA GLY A 3 -16.08 -34.38 -11.89
C GLY A 3 -17.25 -33.74 -12.64
N GLN A 4 -17.95 -32.83 -11.98
CA GLN A 4 -18.94 -31.98 -12.63
C GLN A 4 -18.23 -31.03 -13.60
N TYR A 5 -18.42 -31.24 -14.89
CA TYR A 5 -18.06 -30.28 -15.93
C TYR A 5 -19.23 -29.31 -16.11
N THR A 6 -19.02 -28.04 -15.73
CA THR A 6 -19.97 -26.96 -16.01
C THR A 6 -19.76 -26.49 -17.45
N SER A 7 -20.70 -26.76 -18.35
CA SER A 7 -20.69 -26.23 -19.71
C SER A 7 -21.18 -24.78 -19.70
N VAL A 8 -20.34 -23.83 -20.12
CA VAL A 8 -20.75 -22.44 -20.35
C VAL A 8 -21.34 -22.28 -21.76
N PRO A 9 -22.42 -21.50 -21.96
CA PRO A 9 -23.03 -21.27 -23.27
C PRO A 9 -22.11 -20.51 -24.24
N TYR A 10 -22.22 -20.83 -25.53
CA TYR A 10 -21.52 -20.12 -26.61
C TYR A 10 -22.02 -18.68 -26.68
N GLY A 11 -21.13 -17.70 -26.45
CA GLY A 11 -21.46 -16.28 -26.32
C GLY A 11 -21.28 -15.69 -24.91
N TYR A 12 -20.77 -16.46 -23.94
CA TYR A 12 -20.34 -15.92 -22.65
C TYR A 12 -19.09 -15.05 -22.83
N GLU A 13 -19.26 -13.73 -22.86
CA GLU A 13 -18.17 -12.80 -22.56
C GLU A 13 -17.93 -12.84 -21.05
N PRO A 14 -16.73 -13.24 -20.58
CA PRO A 14 -16.37 -13.08 -19.18
C PRO A 14 -16.59 -11.62 -18.80
N PRO A 15 -17.19 -11.31 -17.64
CA PRO A 15 -17.26 -9.94 -17.16
C PRO A 15 -15.84 -9.34 -17.23
N ALA A 16 -15.70 -8.18 -17.88
CA ALA A 16 -14.42 -7.48 -17.97
C ALA A 16 -13.80 -7.47 -16.57
N ALA A 17 -12.58 -8.00 -16.43
CA ALA A 17 -11.97 -8.29 -15.13
C ALA A 17 -12.07 -7.07 -14.21
N SER A 18 -13.04 -7.05 -13.29
CA SER A 18 -13.25 -5.94 -12.36
C SER A 18 -12.24 -5.98 -11.20
N ARG A 19 -11.03 -6.50 -11.46
CA ARG A 19 -9.97 -6.82 -10.48
C ARG A 19 -9.28 -5.57 -9.93
N LYS A 20 -10.02 -4.53 -9.61
CA LYS A 20 -9.45 -3.33 -9.05
C LYS A 20 -9.35 -3.55 -7.55
N GLY A 21 -8.23 -4.09 -7.11
CA GLY A 21 -8.06 -4.54 -5.74
C GLY A 21 -7.85 -3.40 -4.75
N THR A 22 -6.87 -3.53 -3.86
CA THR A 22 -6.60 -2.54 -2.81
C THR A 22 -5.29 -1.82 -3.07
N LEU A 23 -5.31 -0.49 -2.99
CA LEU A 23 -4.11 0.34 -2.93
C LEU A 23 -3.83 0.70 -1.46
N THR A 24 -2.67 0.33 -0.94
CA THR A 24 -2.26 0.67 0.42
C THR A 24 -1.08 1.62 0.38
N PHE A 25 -1.27 2.85 0.86
CA PHE A 25 -0.17 3.80 1.07
C PHE A 25 0.48 3.51 2.41
N TYR A 26 1.66 2.88 2.36
CA TYR A 26 2.42 2.46 3.53
C TYR A 26 3.56 3.46 3.79
N ASP A 27 3.41 4.29 4.82
CA ASP A 27 4.42 5.29 5.19
C ASP A 27 4.29 5.66 6.69
N SER A 28 5.30 6.36 7.21
CA SER A 28 5.19 7.13 8.44
C SER A 28 4.20 8.30 8.32
N PHE A 29 4.01 8.90 7.14
CA PHE A 29 3.27 10.16 6.96
C PHE A 29 3.83 11.36 7.75
N GLU A 30 5.09 11.29 8.20
CA GLU A 30 5.76 12.44 8.82
C GLU A 30 6.00 13.56 7.81
N LEU A 31 6.55 13.21 6.63
CA LEU A 31 6.93 14.16 5.58
C LEU A 31 6.00 14.11 4.37
N VAL A 32 5.02 13.21 4.37
CA VAL A 32 4.04 13.09 3.28
C VAL A 32 3.19 14.36 3.25
N THR A 33 3.20 15.07 2.13
CA THR A 33 2.40 16.29 1.93
C THR A 33 0.97 15.97 1.55
N ASP A 34 0.06 16.94 1.66
CA ASP A 34 -1.32 16.76 1.20
C ASP A 34 -1.35 16.52 -0.32
N GLU A 35 -0.48 17.17 -1.10
CA GLU A 35 -0.33 16.90 -2.54
C GLU A 35 0.01 15.43 -2.84
N GLN A 36 0.82 14.78 -1.99
CA GLN A 36 1.12 13.35 -2.14
C GLN A 36 -0.09 12.48 -1.79
N LEU A 37 -0.89 12.88 -0.80
CA LEU A 37 -2.15 12.21 -0.49
C LEU A 37 -3.15 12.35 -1.66
N GLU A 38 -3.23 13.54 -2.27
CA GLU A 38 -4.04 13.77 -3.47
C GLU A 38 -3.60 12.91 -4.64
N ARG A 39 -2.29 12.80 -4.90
CA ARG A 39 -1.77 11.89 -5.96
C ARG A 39 -2.11 10.44 -5.68
N ALA A 40 -2.00 9.98 -4.43
CA ALA A 40 -2.38 8.63 -4.07
C ALA A 40 -3.89 8.39 -4.25
N ALA A 41 -4.74 9.36 -3.91
CA ALA A 41 -6.19 9.31 -4.15
C ALA A 41 -6.53 9.30 -5.65
N ALA A 42 -5.92 10.19 -6.42
CA ALA A 42 -6.10 10.23 -7.88
C ALA A 42 -5.63 8.94 -8.55
N THR A 43 -4.52 8.34 -8.08
CA THR A 43 -4.06 7.01 -8.50
C THR A 43 -5.10 5.93 -8.16
N ALA A 44 -5.67 5.99 -6.95
CA ALA A 44 -6.72 5.08 -6.52
C ALA A 44 -7.93 5.14 -7.47
N ASP A 45 -8.38 6.34 -7.82
CA ASP A 45 -9.58 6.58 -8.63
C ASP A 45 -9.37 6.30 -10.13
N SER A 46 -8.28 6.80 -10.71
CA SER A 46 -7.94 6.59 -12.13
C SER A 46 -7.80 5.12 -12.49
N ARG A 47 -7.16 4.35 -11.60
CA ARG A 47 -7.03 2.88 -11.73
C ARG A 47 -8.23 2.14 -11.14
N SER A 48 -9.16 2.89 -10.54
CA SER A 48 -10.43 2.56 -9.88
C SER A 48 -10.38 1.42 -8.86
N PHE A 49 -9.30 1.41 -8.07
CA PHE A 49 -9.17 0.58 -6.88
C PHE A 49 -10.44 0.61 -6.04
N VAL A 50 -10.75 -0.53 -5.40
CA VAL A 50 -11.92 -0.61 -4.52
C VAL A 50 -11.80 0.33 -3.32
N GLN A 51 -10.56 0.56 -2.86
CA GLN A 51 -10.27 1.50 -1.78
C GLN A 51 -8.79 1.91 -1.76
N LEU A 52 -8.53 3.08 -1.18
CA LEU A 52 -7.22 3.53 -0.72
C LEU A 52 -7.12 3.32 0.79
N VAL A 53 -6.10 2.59 1.24
CA VAL A 53 -5.80 2.37 2.66
C VAL A 53 -4.55 3.16 3.01
N LEU A 54 -4.67 4.15 3.89
CA LEU A 54 -3.54 4.84 4.49
C LEU A 54 -3.07 4.04 5.70
N TYR A 55 -1.84 3.54 5.67
CA TYR A 55 -1.24 2.72 6.74
C TYR A 55 -0.14 3.52 7.44
N PRO A 56 -0.47 4.32 8.48
CA PRO A 56 0.53 5.07 9.22
C PRO A 56 1.39 4.15 10.09
N LEU A 57 2.72 4.27 9.98
CA LEU A 57 3.64 3.53 10.85
C LEU A 57 3.68 4.09 12.27
N HIS A 58 3.79 3.22 13.26
CA HIS A 58 4.07 3.63 14.64
C HIS A 58 5.50 4.20 14.74
N GLU A 59 5.78 5.14 15.65
CA GLU A 59 7.12 5.74 15.73
C GLU A 59 8.18 4.70 16.09
N SER A 60 7.84 3.75 16.97
CA SER A 60 8.69 2.59 17.28
C SER A 60 8.96 1.68 16.07
N THR A 61 8.03 1.55 15.12
CA THR A 61 8.25 0.83 13.86
C THR A 61 9.20 1.63 12.97
N PHE A 62 8.88 2.90 12.73
CA PHE A 62 9.72 3.75 11.88
C PHE A 62 11.15 3.87 12.40
N LYS A 63 11.34 4.06 13.72
CA LYS A 63 12.66 4.13 14.36
C LYS A 63 13.51 2.87 14.14
N ARG A 64 12.89 1.70 13.98
CA ARG A 64 13.64 0.46 13.65
C ARG A 64 14.09 0.42 12.20
N MET A 65 13.38 1.12 11.31
CA MET A 65 13.65 1.11 9.88
C MET A 65 14.62 2.24 9.46
N SER A 66 14.43 3.47 9.96
CA SER A 66 15.23 4.65 9.58
C SER A 66 16.29 5.08 10.59
N LYS A 67 16.13 4.69 11.87
CA LYS A 67 16.87 5.22 13.05
C LYS A 67 16.50 6.66 13.44
N ASP A 68 15.58 7.29 12.73
CA ASP A 68 15.11 8.65 13.03
C ASP A 68 13.92 8.67 13.99
N THR A 69 13.58 9.87 14.47
CA THR A 69 12.40 10.14 15.30
C THR A 69 11.37 10.94 14.52
N ILE A 70 10.11 10.60 14.70
CA ILE A 70 8.96 11.25 14.06
C ILE A 70 7.92 11.66 15.10
N GLN A 71 6.90 12.40 14.68
CA GLN A 71 5.80 12.76 15.55
C GLN A 71 5.05 11.54 16.07
N ALA A 72 4.43 11.74 17.23
CA ALA A 72 3.58 10.74 17.85
C ALA A 72 2.49 10.26 16.88
N TYR A 73 2.26 8.94 16.87
CA TYR A 73 1.36 8.25 15.96
C TYR A 73 -0.02 8.90 15.91
N TYR A 74 -0.61 9.20 17.07
CA TYR A 74 -1.95 9.77 17.13
C TYR A 74 -2.06 11.11 16.39
N LYS A 75 -1.03 11.97 16.41
CA LYS A 75 -1.06 13.25 15.69
C LYS A 75 -1.11 13.06 14.18
N ARG A 76 -0.34 12.10 13.68
CA ARG A 76 -0.30 11.75 12.25
C ARG A 76 -1.60 11.05 11.84
N GLU A 77 -2.10 10.13 12.66
CA GLU A 77 -3.37 9.45 12.45
C GLU A 77 -4.55 10.45 12.42
N ASP A 78 -4.59 11.40 13.36
CA ASP A 78 -5.60 12.47 13.40
C ASP A 78 -5.53 13.32 12.12
N ARG A 79 -4.34 13.75 11.69
CA ARG A 79 -4.18 14.47 10.41
C ARG A 79 -4.73 13.68 9.21
N LEU A 80 -4.46 12.37 9.14
CA LEU A 80 -4.98 11.54 8.04
C LEU A 80 -6.50 11.39 8.11
N HIS A 81 -7.07 11.32 9.31
CA HIS A 81 -8.52 11.33 9.50
C HIS A 81 -9.13 12.68 9.12
N ASP A 82 -8.45 13.79 9.38
CA ASP A 82 -8.88 15.13 9.02
C ASP A 82 -8.91 15.28 7.50
N TRP A 83 -7.79 14.97 6.83
CA TRP A 83 -7.69 14.96 5.37
C TRP A 83 -8.73 14.04 4.72
N ARG A 84 -8.97 12.84 5.29
CA ARG A 84 -10.02 11.93 4.80
C ARG A 84 -11.42 12.56 4.88
N ARG A 85 -11.74 13.37 5.91
CA ARG A 85 -13.05 14.00 6.05
C ARG A 85 -13.31 15.06 4.98
N GLU A 86 -12.26 15.65 4.43
CA GLU A 86 -12.32 16.58 3.29
C GLU A 86 -12.62 15.85 1.97
N HIS A 87 -12.53 14.51 1.95
CA HIS A 87 -12.72 13.65 0.77
C HIS A 87 -13.87 12.63 0.94
N PRO A 88 -15.12 13.08 1.20
CA PRO A 88 -16.22 12.20 1.60
C PRO A 88 -16.67 11.20 0.53
N THR A 89 -16.40 11.47 -0.75
CA THR A 89 -16.75 10.58 -1.87
C THR A 89 -15.71 9.50 -2.14
N SER A 90 -14.49 9.68 -1.64
CA SER A 90 -13.38 8.77 -1.88
C SER A 90 -13.42 7.60 -0.91
N ARG A 91 -13.16 6.40 -1.42
CA ARG A 91 -13.15 5.15 -0.63
C ARG A 91 -11.84 5.01 0.13
N ILE A 92 -11.62 5.92 1.08
CA ILE A 92 -10.38 6.03 1.86
C ILE A 92 -10.59 5.43 3.26
N ARG A 93 -9.62 4.66 3.72
CA ARG A 93 -9.55 4.12 5.08
C ARG A 93 -8.20 4.45 5.70
N VAL A 94 -8.20 4.85 6.97
CA VAL A 94 -6.98 4.96 7.78
C VAL A 94 -6.88 3.67 8.61
N GLU A 95 -5.79 2.94 8.47
CA GLU A 95 -5.55 1.69 9.20
C GLU A 95 -4.99 1.97 10.60
N GLY A 96 -5.61 1.37 11.62
CA GLY A 96 -5.32 1.61 13.03
C GLY A 96 -4.54 0.48 13.73
N LEU A 97 -4.06 -0.52 13.00
CA LEU A 97 -3.34 -1.68 13.58
C LEU A 97 -2.14 -1.22 14.44
N GLU A 98 -1.34 -0.30 13.92
CA GLU A 98 -0.13 0.22 14.58
C GLU A 98 -0.47 0.95 15.89
N GLY A 99 -1.54 1.76 15.90
CA GLY A 99 -2.06 2.41 17.10
C GLY A 99 -2.56 1.43 18.16
N LYS A 100 -3.17 0.31 17.76
CA LYS A 100 -3.62 -0.75 18.69
C LYS A 100 -2.46 -1.50 19.33
N ARG A 101 -1.38 -1.74 18.58
CA ARG A 101 -0.20 -2.47 19.08
C ARG A 101 0.70 -1.63 19.99
N LYS A 102 0.85 -0.33 19.69
CA LYS A 102 1.72 0.63 20.42
C LYS A 102 3.19 0.18 20.53
N LYS A 103 3.64 -0.68 19.62
CA LYS A 103 4.94 -1.35 19.63
C LYS A 103 5.37 -1.58 18.18
N TYR A 104 6.65 -1.90 18.01
CA TYR A 104 7.21 -2.29 16.71
C TYR A 104 6.37 -3.39 16.05
N THR A 105 5.94 -3.12 14.81
CA THR A 105 5.29 -4.08 13.93
C THR A 105 6.24 -4.43 12.79
N PRO A 106 6.75 -5.68 12.72
CA PRO A 106 7.55 -6.11 11.58
C PRO A 106 6.77 -5.94 10.27
N VAL A 107 7.46 -5.53 9.20
CA VAL A 107 6.83 -5.33 7.88
C VAL A 107 6.08 -6.58 7.40
N ASP A 108 6.62 -7.78 7.67
CA ASP A 108 5.95 -9.04 7.35
C ASP A 108 4.59 -9.20 8.05
N SER A 109 4.50 -8.79 9.32
CA SER A 109 3.26 -8.83 10.08
C SER A 109 2.25 -7.80 9.56
N ALA A 110 2.72 -6.59 9.20
CA ALA A 110 1.89 -5.55 8.61
C ALA A 110 1.30 -6.00 7.27
N LEU A 111 2.15 -6.54 6.38
CA LEU A 111 1.71 -7.00 5.05
C LEU A 111 0.76 -8.20 5.15
N ARG A 112 1.02 -9.18 6.04
CA ARG A 112 0.06 -10.27 6.30
C ARG A 112 -1.31 -9.75 6.72
N HIS A 113 -1.34 -8.77 7.63
CA HIS A 113 -2.59 -8.13 8.05
C HIS A 113 -3.29 -7.46 6.87
N ILE A 114 -2.57 -6.64 6.09
CA ILE A 114 -3.12 -5.95 4.91
C ILE A 114 -3.72 -6.95 3.92
N THR A 115 -2.99 -8.03 3.60
CA THR A 115 -3.47 -9.03 2.64
C THR A 115 -4.61 -9.91 3.14
N ALA A 116 -4.79 -10.01 4.46
CA ALA A 116 -5.88 -10.75 5.07
C ALA A 116 -7.16 -9.91 5.22
N GLU A 117 -7.01 -8.63 5.56
CA GLU A 117 -8.13 -7.70 5.80
C GLU A 117 -8.74 -7.16 4.50
N TYR A 118 -7.91 -6.91 3.49
CA TYR A 118 -8.32 -6.19 2.28
C TYR A 118 -8.40 -7.12 1.05
N PRO A 119 -9.25 -6.82 0.05
CA PRO A 119 -9.37 -7.65 -1.15
C PRO A 119 -8.17 -7.50 -2.09
N ALA A 120 -7.74 -8.63 -2.65
CA ALA A 120 -6.77 -8.72 -3.73
C ALA A 120 -7.35 -8.21 -5.07
N PRO A 121 -6.51 -7.87 -6.08
CA PRO A 121 -5.03 -7.79 -6.04
C PRO A 121 -4.50 -6.67 -5.13
N HIS A 122 -3.30 -6.85 -4.57
CA HIS A 122 -2.73 -5.90 -3.61
C HIS A 122 -1.65 -5.03 -4.25
N PHE A 123 -1.78 -3.72 -4.05
CA PHE A 123 -0.82 -2.72 -4.50
C PHE A 123 -0.32 -1.93 -3.30
N LEU A 124 0.99 -1.74 -3.23
CA LEU A 124 1.63 -0.96 -2.18
C LEU A 124 2.13 0.35 -2.79
N TYR A 125 1.53 1.46 -2.38
CA TYR A 125 1.96 2.81 -2.72
C TYR A 125 3.00 3.26 -1.71
N LEU A 126 4.17 3.69 -2.18
CA LEU A 126 5.32 4.03 -1.34
C LEU A 126 5.96 5.32 -1.84
N THR A 127 6.48 6.14 -0.93
CA THR A 127 7.49 7.14 -1.29
C THR A 127 8.77 6.44 -1.76
N VAL A 128 9.63 7.11 -2.54
CA VAL A 128 10.93 6.56 -2.97
C VAL A 128 11.77 6.12 -1.78
N GLU A 129 11.79 6.92 -0.72
CA GLU A 129 12.51 6.64 0.52
C GLU A 129 11.98 5.35 1.17
N MET A 130 10.65 5.21 1.28
CA MET A 130 10.04 4.02 1.87
C MET A 130 10.19 2.79 0.97
N ALA A 131 10.16 2.94 -0.36
CA ALA A 131 10.41 1.85 -1.29
C ALA A 131 11.84 1.30 -1.17
N ASN A 132 12.83 2.19 -1.09
CA ASN A 132 14.23 1.83 -0.87
C ASN A 132 14.43 1.14 0.48
N MET A 133 13.81 1.67 1.53
CA MET A 133 13.84 1.09 2.87
C MET A 133 13.20 -0.30 2.87
N PHE A 134 12.03 -0.45 2.27
CA PHE A 134 11.34 -1.74 2.15
C PHE A 134 12.19 -2.78 1.40
N ALA A 135 12.83 -2.37 0.30
CA ALA A 135 13.69 -3.24 -0.49
C ALA A 135 14.94 -3.73 0.25
N SER A 136 15.38 -3.02 1.29
CA SER A 136 16.52 -3.43 2.11
C SER A 136 16.24 -4.66 2.99
N PHE A 137 14.97 -4.93 3.33
CA PHE A 137 14.59 -6.08 4.14
C PHE A 137 14.62 -7.40 3.36
N ASP A 138 14.98 -8.50 4.01
CA ASP A 138 15.03 -9.82 3.35
C ASP A 138 13.65 -10.33 2.93
N SER A 139 12.61 -9.98 3.68
CA SER A 139 11.22 -10.31 3.35
C SER A 139 10.74 -9.68 2.04
N PHE A 140 11.42 -8.62 1.53
CA PHE A 140 11.10 -7.99 0.26
C PHE A 140 11.00 -9.01 -0.89
N LYS A 141 11.94 -9.97 -0.94
CA LYS A 141 12.03 -10.96 -2.02
C LYS A 141 10.79 -11.83 -2.14
N ASP A 142 10.10 -12.08 -1.04
CA ASP A 142 8.89 -12.88 -1.02
C ASP A 142 7.67 -11.99 -1.26
N TRP A 143 7.61 -10.83 -0.62
CA TRP A 143 6.48 -9.90 -0.80
C TRP A 143 6.37 -9.32 -2.20
N ILE A 144 7.48 -9.04 -2.88
CA ILE A 144 7.43 -8.50 -4.26
C ILE A 144 6.84 -9.50 -5.27
N LYS A 145 6.74 -10.79 -4.92
CA LYS A 145 6.06 -11.82 -5.73
C LYS A 145 4.54 -11.78 -5.59
N GLU A 146 4.03 -11.32 -4.44
CA GLU A 146 2.61 -11.25 -4.10
C GLU A 146 2.01 -9.87 -4.35
N LEU A 147 2.82 -8.82 -4.25
CA LEU A 147 2.39 -7.42 -4.36
C LEU A 147 2.87 -6.79 -5.68
N ARG A 148 2.22 -5.70 -6.07
CA ARG A 148 2.76 -4.72 -7.03
C ARG A 148 3.04 -3.42 -6.31
N LEU A 149 4.10 -2.71 -6.67
CA LEU A 149 4.42 -1.42 -6.05
C LEU A 149 4.08 -0.26 -6.99
N ILE A 150 3.65 0.84 -6.42
CA ILE A 150 3.56 2.14 -7.08
C ILE A 150 4.44 3.09 -6.26
N ILE A 151 5.44 3.70 -6.89
CA ILE A 151 6.44 4.52 -6.21
C ILE A 151 6.20 5.99 -6.55
N ASP A 152 6.01 6.82 -5.54
CA ASP A 152 5.83 8.27 -5.65
C ASP A 152 7.13 9.00 -5.31
N GLY A 153 7.53 9.89 -6.20
CA GLY A 153 8.76 10.66 -6.12
C GLY A 153 9.49 10.70 -7.47
N SER A 154 10.75 11.11 -7.44
CA SER A 154 11.59 11.20 -8.64
C SER A 154 12.54 10.02 -8.76
N SER A 155 13.06 9.81 -9.97
CA SER A 155 14.08 8.80 -10.25
C SER A 155 15.42 9.17 -9.58
N GLY A 156 15.55 8.81 -8.31
CA GLY A 156 16.80 8.83 -7.57
C GLY A 156 17.51 7.47 -7.58
N ASP A 157 18.49 7.30 -6.71
CA ASP A 157 19.18 6.02 -6.53
C ASP A 157 18.22 4.99 -5.93
N LEU A 158 17.76 4.06 -6.78
CA LEU A 158 16.92 2.94 -6.36
C LEU A 158 17.77 1.79 -5.84
N HIS A 159 17.26 1.13 -4.81
CA HIS A 159 17.88 -0.05 -4.23
C HIS A 159 18.02 -1.14 -5.30
N PRO A 160 19.16 -1.86 -5.39
CA PRO A 160 19.37 -2.86 -6.45
C PRO A 160 18.29 -3.94 -6.55
N ARG A 161 17.64 -4.28 -5.42
CA ARG A 161 16.52 -5.24 -5.40
C ARG A 161 15.24 -4.68 -6.05
N LEU A 162 15.02 -3.36 -6.05
CA LEU A 162 13.94 -2.73 -6.83
C LEU A 162 14.26 -2.83 -8.32
N GLU A 163 15.49 -2.49 -8.71
CA GLU A 163 15.92 -2.57 -10.12
C GLU A 163 15.80 -3.99 -10.69
N GLN A 164 16.24 -5.00 -9.92
CA GLN A 164 16.08 -6.41 -10.30
C GLN A 164 14.61 -6.83 -10.49
N ASN A 165 13.66 -6.12 -9.87
CA ASN A 165 12.23 -6.39 -9.93
C ASN A 165 11.45 -5.26 -10.63
N ARG A 166 12.06 -4.56 -11.59
CA ARG A 166 11.44 -3.43 -12.34
C ARG A 166 10.10 -3.76 -13.01
N HIS A 167 9.84 -5.03 -13.30
CA HIS A 167 8.55 -5.48 -13.85
C HIS A 167 7.43 -5.61 -12.81
N ARG A 168 7.72 -5.41 -11.51
CA ARG A 168 6.79 -5.54 -10.38
C ARG A 168 6.44 -4.20 -9.74
N TRP A 169 7.00 -3.11 -10.24
CA TRP A 169 6.71 -1.76 -9.77
C TRP A 169 6.66 -0.77 -10.92
N GLU A 170 6.02 0.36 -10.67
CA GLU A 170 5.92 1.49 -11.58
C GLU A 170 5.95 2.80 -10.80
N TRP A 171 6.17 3.92 -11.49
CA TRP A 171 6.06 5.25 -10.91
C TRP A 171 4.59 5.66 -10.76
N ALA A 172 4.28 6.45 -9.74
CA ALA A 172 3.04 7.20 -9.67
C ALA A 172 3.00 8.23 -10.82
N GLU A 173 1.84 8.38 -11.44
CA GLU A 173 1.60 9.33 -12.53
C GLU A 173 0.97 10.63 -12.02
#